data_AF-A0A7X7JUM6-F1
#
_entry.id   AF-A0A7X7JUM6-F1
#
_cell.length_a   1.000
_cell.length_b   1.000
_cell.length_c   1.000
_cell.angle_alpha   90.00
_cell.angle_beta   90.00
_cell.angle_gamma   90.00
#
_symmetry.space_group_name_H-M   'P 1'
#
loop_
_entity.id
_entity.type
_entity.pdbx_description
1 polymer ?
#
loop_
_entity_poly.entity_id
_entity_poly.type
_entity_poly.pdbx_seq_one_letter_code
_entity_poly.pdbx_strand_id
1 'polypeptide(L)'
;MNEIVTAVLIVWLSMAIPSVAYGVVLARRAGKSVGLAVILCLVLPWVGLLFFAAQPLGERRTTGLGHYCASMLIVAAVMAVIAIFPDWIVGDPSLLGAEGYAPKDVLLLAVFIVVWALALIAGSAAISRGDYMAAGIALGVVVSFAGGMLVATVSLWGSAGVFVPELREMQASIDGRVHVGPGGWVALIALIVAYVCVVLLPFGLRLIPQEPAAPQMQPQSPAEQQWPEQQPQQPQQQWGGQQGQWPRQTGAGW
;
A
#
# COMPACT_ATOMS: atom_id res chain seq x y z
N MET A 1 9.46 -29.29 -14.78
CA MET A 1 8.40 -28.25 -14.83
C MET A 1 8.89 -27.21 -15.83
N ASN A 2 8.07 -26.79 -16.80
CA ASN A 2 8.50 -25.87 -17.86
C ASN A 2 8.95 -24.54 -17.23
N GLU A 3 10.17 -24.08 -17.52
CA GLU A 3 10.78 -22.85 -16.98
C GLU A 3 9.86 -21.63 -17.08
N ILE A 4 9.15 -21.52 -18.21
CA ILE A 4 8.15 -20.48 -18.46
C ILE A 4 7.01 -20.55 -17.44
N VAL A 5 6.52 -21.75 -17.13
CA VAL A 5 5.45 -21.96 -16.16
C VAL A 5 5.91 -21.55 -14.76
N THR A 6 7.14 -21.88 -14.38
CA THR A 6 7.72 -21.47 -13.10
C THR A 6 7.79 -19.94 -12.99
N ALA A 7 8.31 -19.27 -14.01
CA ALA A 7 8.41 -17.81 -14.04
C ALA A 7 7.03 -17.13 -13.96
N VAL A 8 6.05 -17.62 -14.72
CA VAL A 8 4.67 -17.12 -14.68
C VAL A 8 4.07 -17.30 -13.28
N LEU A 9 4.28 -18.46 -12.65
CA LEU A 9 3.77 -18.72 -11.29
C LEU A 9 4.42 -17.80 -10.24
N ILE A 10 5.73 -17.53 -10.35
CA ILE A 10 6.43 -16.59 -9.46
C ILE A 10 5.81 -15.19 -9.57
N VAL A 11 5.71 -14.66 -10.79
CA VAL A 11 5.14 -13.32 -11.04
C VAL A 11 3.70 -13.26 -10.55
N TRP A 12 2.91 -14.30 -10.84
CA TRP A 12 1.52 -14.38 -10.42
C TRP A 12 1.38 -14.40 -8.89
N LEU A 13 2.20 -15.17 -8.17
CA LEU A 13 2.19 -15.21 -6.70
C LEU A 13 2.59 -13.87 -6.10
N SER A 14 3.62 -13.21 -6.64
CA SER A 14 4.04 -11.87 -6.22
C SER A 14 2.92 -10.84 -6.41
N MET A 15 2.11 -10.97 -7.45
CA MET A 15 0.96 -10.10 -7.71
C MET A 15 -0.25 -10.43 -6.83
N ALA A 16 -0.50 -11.71 -6.58
CA ALA A 16 -1.68 -12.20 -5.89
C ALA A 16 -1.73 -11.74 -4.42
N ILE A 17 -0.60 -11.77 -3.71
CA ILE A 17 -0.58 -11.47 -2.27
C ILE A 17 -1.02 -10.02 -1.97
N PRO A 18 -0.44 -8.97 -2.58
CA PRO A 18 -0.94 -7.61 -2.41
C PRO A 18 -2.37 -7.47 -2.93
N SER A 19 -2.67 -8.02 -4.11
CA SER A 19 -4.03 -8.01 -4.68
C SER A 19 -5.08 -8.50 -3.69
N VAL A 20 -4.83 -9.63 -3.02
CA VAL A 20 -5.71 -10.18 -1.98
C VAL A 20 -5.85 -9.24 -0.79
N ALA A 21 -4.75 -8.64 -0.30
CA ALA A 21 -4.81 -7.69 0.81
C ALA A 21 -5.71 -6.48 0.48
N TYR A 22 -5.55 -5.90 -0.71
CA TYR A 22 -6.43 -4.83 -1.20
C TYR A 22 -7.87 -5.34 -1.35
N GLY A 23 -8.08 -6.50 -1.97
CA GLY A 23 -9.41 -7.09 -2.18
C GLY A 23 -10.18 -7.34 -0.89
N VAL A 24 -9.53 -7.86 0.15
CA VAL A 24 -10.12 -8.07 1.48
C VAL A 24 -10.61 -6.75 2.07
N VAL A 25 -9.79 -5.70 2.01
CA VAL A 25 -10.16 -4.39 2.54
C VAL A 25 -11.30 -3.77 1.73
N LEU A 26 -11.25 -3.86 0.40
CA LEU A 26 -12.32 -3.37 -0.47
C LEU A 26 -13.64 -4.10 -0.24
N ALA A 27 -13.60 -5.43 -0.12
CA ALA A 27 -14.79 -6.24 0.13
C ALA A 27 -15.43 -5.90 1.48
N ARG A 28 -14.61 -5.76 2.54
CA ARG A 28 -15.10 -5.31 3.85
C ARG A 28 -15.75 -3.94 3.78
N ARG A 29 -15.14 -2.98 3.07
CA ARG A 29 -15.70 -1.64 2.88
C ARG A 29 -17.02 -1.66 2.10
N ALA A 30 -17.13 -2.51 1.10
CA ALA A 30 -18.32 -2.65 0.27
C ALA A 30 -19.41 -3.55 0.90
N GLY A 31 -19.20 -4.09 2.11
CA GLY A 31 -20.13 -5.04 2.74
C GLY A 31 -20.26 -6.38 1.99
N LYS A 32 -19.25 -6.76 1.20
CA LYS A 32 -19.24 -7.98 0.36
C LYS A 32 -18.49 -9.11 1.04
N SER A 33 -18.69 -10.33 0.54
CA SER A 33 -18.01 -11.54 1.04
C SER A 33 -16.49 -11.45 0.89
N VAL A 34 -15.77 -11.58 2.01
CA VAL A 34 -14.30 -11.61 2.06
C VAL A 34 -13.74 -12.87 1.37
N GLY A 35 -14.40 -14.01 1.53
CA GLY A 35 -13.97 -15.26 0.87
C GLY A 35 -14.00 -15.15 -0.65
N LEU A 36 -15.04 -14.52 -1.20
CA LEU A 36 -15.14 -14.25 -2.64
C LEU A 36 -14.03 -13.28 -3.10
N ALA A 37 -13.67 -12.30 -2.29
CA ALA A 37 -12.57 -11.38 -2.59
C ALA A 37 -11.21 -12.06 -2.65
N VAL A 38 -10.93 -12.95 -1.70
CA VAL A 38 -9.69 -13.76 -1.71
C VAL A 38 -9.62 -14.60 -2.98
N ILE A 39 -10.69 -15.32 -3.33
CA ILE A 39 -10.72 -16.18 -4.52
C ILE A 39 -10.51 -15.35 -5.80
N LEU A 40 -11.27 -14.26 -5.98
CA LEU A 40 -11.17 -13.43 -7.18
C LEU A 40 -9.80 -12.76 -7.33
N CYS A 41 -9.23 -12.26 -6.23
CA CYS A 41 -7.94 -11.58 -6.24
C CYS A 41 -6.75 -12.54 -6.34
N LEU A 42 -6.95 -13.80 -5.96
CA LEU A 42 -6.00 -14.87 -6.20
C LEU A 42 -6.05 -15.30 -7.67
N VAL A 43 -7.22 -15.69 -8.20
CA VAL A 43 -7.37 -16.14 -9.59
C VAL A 43 -7.01 -15.04 -10.61
N LEU A 44 -7.41 -13.80 -10.34
CA LEU A 44 -7.17 -12.63 -11.19
C LEU A 44 -6.52 -11.50 -10.38
N PRO A 45 -5.19 -11.53 -10.18
CA PRO A 45 -4.50 -10.47 -9.45
C PRO A 45 -4.76 -9.09 -10.03
N TRP A 46 -5.11 -8.13 -9.18
CA TRP A 46 -5.48 -6.74 -9.48
C TRP A 46 -6.77 -6.54 -10.28
N VAL A 47 -7.03 -7.36 -11.29
CA VAL A 47 -8.26 -7.34 -12.10
C VAL A 47 -9.47 -7.74 -11.24
N GLY A 48 -9.29 -8.68 -10.31
CA GLY A 48 -10.31 -9.08 -9.34
C GLY A 48 -10.82 -7.95 -8.44
N LEU A 49 -10.07 -6.84 -8.32
CA LEU A 49 -10.49 -5.67 -7.55
C LEU A 49 -11.66 -4.92 -8.19
N LEU A 50 -11.85 -5.06 -9.51
CA LEU A 50 -12.95 -4.41 -10.24
C LEU A 50 -14.34 -4.83 -9.72
N PHE A 51 -14.46 -6.05 -9.18
CA PHE A 51 -15.69 -6.54 -8.54
C PHE A 51 -16.06 -5.79 -7.25
N PHE A 52 -15.14 -4.99 -6.71
CA PHE A 52 -15.27 -4.22 -5.47
C PHE A 52 -15.13 -2.70 -5.68
N ALA A 53 -15.22 -2.22 -6.92
CA ALA A 53 -15.01 -0.81 -7.28
C ALA A 53 -16.02 0.18 -6.66
N ALA A 54 -17.20 -0.29 -6.24
CA ALA A 54 -18.18 0.52 -5.53
C ALA A 54 -17.72 0.79 -4.08
N GLN A 55 -16.94 1.84 -3.88
CA GLN A 55 -16.51 2.27 -2.55
C GLN A 55 -17.59 3.16 -1.91
N PRO A 56 -17.95 2.95 -0.64
CA PRO A 56 -18.79 3.89 0.08
C PRO A 56 -18.11 5.27 0.14
N LEU A 57 -18.90 6.32 -0.09
CA LEU A 57 -18.46 7.71 0.07
C LEU A 57 -18.16 7.98 1.56
N GLY A 58 -17.01 8.57 1.85
CA GLY A 58 -16.60 8.89 3.21
C GLY A 58 -15.31 9.72 3.23
N GLU A 59 -15.05 10.38 4.35
CA GLU A 59 -13.78 11.09 4.55
C GLU A 59 -12.63 10.08 4.62
N ARG A 60 -11.69 10.26 3.72
CA ARG A 60 -10.53 9.38 3.62
C ARG A 60 -9.49 9.86 4.64
N ARG A 61 -9.01 8.98 5.52
CA ARG A 61 -7.93 9.30 6.47
C ARG A 61 -6.87 8.20 6.51
N THR A 62 -5.61 8.59 6.42
CA THR A 62 -4.47 7.67 6.60
C THR A 62 -4.18 7.52 8.10
N THR A 63 -4.07 6.28 8.57
CA THR A 63 -3.69 5.99 9.98
C THR A 63 -2.17 5.99 10.17
N GLY A 64 -1.71 5.80 11.41
CA GLY A 64 -0.29 5.66 11.72
C GLY A 64 0.42 4.56 10.92
N LEU A 65 -0.25 3.43 10.65
CA LEU A 65 0.31 2.37 9.80
C LEU A 65 0.50 2.84 8.35
N GLY A 66 -0.48 3.57 7.80
CA GLY A 66 -0.37 4.11 6.44
C GLY A 66 0.73 5.16 6.31
N HIS A 67 0.91 6.01 7.33
CA HIS A 67 2.03 6.97 7.37
C HIS A 67 3.38 6.26 7.49
N TYR A 68 3.47 5.23 8.33
CA TYR A 68 4.68 4.42 8.46
C TYR A 68 5.06 3.76 7.14
N CYS A 69 4.11 3.11 6.46
CA CYS A 69 4.35 2.51 5.14
C CYS A 69 4.77 3.55 4.11
N ALA A 70 4.14 4.74 4.08
CA ALA A 70 4.53 5.83 3.19
C ALA A 70 5.99 6.28 3.43
N SER A 71 6.39 6.46 4.70
CA SER A 71 7.77 6.81 5.05
C SER A 71 8.76 5.70 4.67
N MET A 72 8.41 4.44 4.92
CA MET A 72 9.27 3.30 4.58
C MET A 72 9.42 3.09 3.07
N LEU A 73 8.41 3.47 2.27
CA LEU A 73 8.53 3.50 0.80
C LEU A 73 9.55 4.54 0.33
N ILE A 74 9.66 5.68 1.01
CA ILE A 74 10.72 6.68 0.71
C ILE A 74 12.09 6.12 1.09
N VAL A 75 12.22 5.47 2.25
CA VAL A 75 13.46 4.81 2.67
C VAL A 75 13.87 3.74 1.64
N ALA A 76 12.93 2.89 1.22
CA ALA A 76 13.16 1.89 0.18
C ALA A 76 13.60 2.53 -1.14
N ALA A 77 13.01 3.66 -1.54
CA ALA A 77 13.43 4.39 -2.74
C ALA A 77 14.87 4.90 -2.64
N VAL A 78 15.26 5.46 -1.50
CA VAL A 78 16.63 5.92 -1.26
C VAL A 78 17.61 4.74 -1.30
N MET A 79 17.27 3.63 -0.64
CA MET A 79 18.09 2.40 -0.70
C MET A 79 18.22 1.87 -2.13
N ALA A 80 17.15 1.89 -2.92
CA ALA A 80 17.16 1.46 -4.31
C ALA A 80 18.13 2.31 -5.15
N VAL A 81 18.11 3.64 -4.98
CA VAL A 81 19.04 4.55 -5.68
C VAL A 81 20.48 4.30 -5.24
N ILE A 82 20.72 4.13 -3.94
CA ILE A 82 22.06 3.81 -3.42
C ILE A 82 22.56 2.49 -4.00
N ALA A 83 21.68 1.50 -4.17
CA ALA A 83 22.05 0.19 -4.72
C ALA A 83 22.54 0.24 -6.18
N ILE A 84 22.37 1.33 -6.92
CA ILE A 84 22.85 1.46 -8.30
C ILE A 84 24.39 1.43 -8.37
N PHE A 85 25.06 1.93 -7.35
CA PHE A 85 26.50 2.16 -7.35
C PHE A 85 27.37 0.97 -6.94
N PRO A 86 27.08 0.27 -5.82
CA PRO A 86 27.84 -0.90 -5.41
C PRO A 86 27.48 -2.12 -6.26
N ASP A 87 28.42 -3.05 -6.37
CA ASP A 87 28.26 -4.25 -7.18
C ASP A 87 27.11 -5.10 -6.64
N TRP A 88 26.21 -5.46 -7.56
CA TRP A 88 25.14 -6.43 -7.29
C TRP A 88 25.65 -7.85 -7.30
N ILE A 89 26.72 -8.08 -8.07
CA ILE A 89 27.33 -9.37 -8.26
C ILE A 89 28.84 -9.20 -8.19
N VAL A 90 29.46 -10.06 -7.40
CA VAL A 90 30.92 -10.13 -7.23
C VAL A 90 31.33 -11.58 -7.42
N GLY A 91 32.48 -11.82 -8.03
CA GLY A 91 32.95 -13.18 -8.27
C GLY A 91 34.30 -13.24 -8.96
N ASP A 92 34.68 -14.43 -9.42
CA ASP A 92 35.95 -14.68 -10.10
C ASP A 92 36.08 -13.81 -11.38
N PRO A 93 37.09 -12.93 -11.47
CA PRO A 93 37.31 -12.08 -12.65
C PRO A 93 37.57 -12.86 -13.94
N SER A 94 38.08 -14.09 -13.84
CA SER A 94 38.29 -14.95 -15.01
C SER A 94 37.00 -15.42 -15.65
N LEU A 95 35.90 -15.43 -14.89
CA LEU A 95 34.56 -15.81 -15.35
C LEU A 95 33.70 -14.60 -15.70
N LEU A 96 33.81 -13.54 -14.89
CA LEU A 96 33.00 -12.33 -15.04
C LEU A 96 33.62 -11.32 -16.03
N GLY A 97 34.92 -11.40 -16.30
CA GLY A 97 35.65 -10.38 -17.06
C GLY A 97 35.90 -9.08 -16.28
N ALA A 98 35.42 -8.99 -15.04
CA ALA A 98 35.58 -7.88 -14.11
C ALA A 98 35.46 -8.38 -12.66
N GLU A 99 35.85 -7.56 -11.69
CA GLU A 99 35.72 -7.90 -10.26
C GLU A 99 34.25 -8.00 -9.81
N GLY A 100 33.35 -7.30 -10.49
CA GLY A 100 31.91 -7.30 -10.21
C GLY A 100 31.12 -6.52 -11.25
N TYR A 101 29.80 -6.59 -11.12
CA TYR A 101 28.86 -5.83 -11.95
C TYR A 101 27.86 -5.08 -11.07
N ALA A 102 27.69 -3.79 -11.34
CA ALA A 102 26.69 -2.96 -10.74
C ALA A 102 25.64 -2.52 -11.80
N PRO A 103 24.43 -2.11 -11.38
CA PRO A 103 23.43 -1.59 -12.31
C PRO A 103 23.90 -0.39 -13.12
N LYS A 104 24.81 0.45 -12.60
CA LYS A 104 25.40 1.57 -13.35
C LYS A 104 26.09 1.12 -14.64
N ASP A 105 26.58 -0.12 -14.68
CA ASP A 105 27.27 -0.69 -15.85
C ASP A 105 26.27 -1.24 -16.88
N VAL A 106 24.98 -1.36 -16.50
CA VAL A 106 23.88 -1.83 -17.34
C VAL A 106 22.79 -0.75 -17.38
N LEU A 107 22.89 0.17 -18.34
CA LEU A 107 22.03 1.37 -18.45
C LEU A 107 20.54 1.07 -18.25
N LEU A 108 20.02 0.01 -18.86
CA LEU A 108 18.61 -0.35 -18.76
C LEU A 108 18.19 -0.74 -17.34
N LEU A 109 19.05 -1.45 -16.60
CA LEU A 109 18.81 -1.82 -15.20
C LEU A 109 18.89 -0.59 -14.28
N ALA A 110 19.86 0.30 -14.50
CA ALA A 110 19.93 1.57 -13.78
C ALA A 110 18.67 2.43 -14.00
N VAL A 111 18.23 2.59 -15.26
CA VAL A 111 17.00 3.32 -15.59
C VAL A 111 15.78 2.67 -14.92
N PHE A 112 15.68 1.34 -14.94
CA PHE A 112 14.61 0.62 -14.27
C PHE A 112 14.57 0.91 -12.76
N ILE A 113 15.72 0.85 -12.07
CA ILE A 113 15.81 1.14 -10.63
C ILE A 113 15.40 2.59 -10.34
N VAL A 114 15.85 3.54 -11.16
CA VAL A 114 15.47 4.96 -11.01
C VAL A 114 13.97 5.15 -11.20
N VAL A 115 13.38 4.58 -12.25
CA VAL A 115 11.93 4.67 -12.50
C VAL A 115 11.14 4.01 -11.37
N TRP A 116 11.60 2.86 -10.88
CA TRP A 116 11.00 2.20 -9.74
C TRP A 116 11.06 3.06 -8.47
N ALA A 117 12.22 3.64 -8.15
CA ALA A 117 12.38 4.56 -7.02
C ALA A 117 11.48 5.80 -7.14
N LEU A 118 11.35 6.38 -8.34
CA LEU A 118 10.44 7.49 -8.60
C LEU A 118 8.98 7.09 -8.38
N ALA A 119 8.59 5.88 -8.79
CA ALA A 119 7.24 5.36 -8.53
C ALA A 119 6.98 5.19 -7.02
N LEU A 120 7.96 4.73 -6.25
CA LEU A 120 7.87 4.64 -4.78
C LEU A 120 7.68 6.03 -4.14
N ILE A 121 8.46 7.03 -4.58
CA ILE A 121 8.38 8.41 -4.07
C ILE A 121 7.04 9.04 -4.44
N ALA A 122 6.62 8.94 -5.71
CA ALA A 122 5.37 9.49 -6.20
C ALA A 122 4.16 8.83 -5.52
N GLY A 123 4.19 7.49 -5.37
CA GLY A 123 3.18 6.73 -4.66
C GLY A 123 3.09 7.14 -3.19
N SER A 124 4.23 7.25 -2.50
CA SER A 124 4.28 7.74 -1.12
C SER A 124 3.69 9.14 -0.99
N ALA A 125 4.07 10.07 -1.86
CA ALA A 125 3.53 11.44 -1.85
C ALA A 125 2.02 11.48 -2.11
N ALA A 126 1.49 10.65 -3.03
CA ALA A 126 0.06 10.53 -3.28
C ALA A 126 -0.70 9.97 -2.06
N ILE A 127 -0.11 8.97 -1.39
CA ILE A 127 -0.63 8.41 -0.13
C ILE A 127 -0.56 9.43 1.01
N SER A 128 0.40 10.35 1.03
CA SER A 128 0.42 11.41 2.05
C SER A 128 -0.64 12.50 1.78
N ARG A 129 -1.00 12.72 0.52
CA ARG A 129 -1.86 13.85 0.11
C ARG A 129 -3.37 13.61 0.15
N GLY A 130 -3.85 12.37 0.21
CA GLY A 130 -5.31 12.12 0.15
C GLY A 130 -5.74 10.97 -0.76
N ASP A 131 -4.92 10.64 -1.75
CA ASP A 131 -5.33 9.74 -2.84
C ASP A 131 -4.90 8.29 -2.56
N TYR A 132 -5.43 7.74 -1.48
CA TYR A 132 -4.77 6.61 -0.84
C TYR A 132 -4.96 5.27 -1.56
N MET A 133 -6.14 5.01 -2.12
CA MET A 133 -6.48 3.67 -2.58
C MET A 133 -6.08 3.42 -4.03
N ALA A 134 -6.33 4.39 -4.93
CA ALA A 134 -5.93 4.26 -6.33
C ALA A 134 -4.40 4.31 -6.47
N ALA A 135 -3.73 5.27 -5.81
CA ALA A 135 -2.28 5.33 -5.79
C ALA A 135 -1.66 4.10 -5.09
N GLY A 136 -2.28 3.62 -4.00
CA GLY A 136 -1.86 2.39 -3.34
C GLY A 136 -1.95 1.16 -4.26
N ILE A 137 -3.02 1.01 -5.02
CA ILE A 137 -3.18 -0.09 -6.00
C ILE A 137 -2.13 0.03 -7.10
N ALA A 138 -1.96 1.23 -7.69
CA ALA A 138 -0.99 1.45 -8.76
C ALA A 138 0.45 1.14 -8.30
N LEU A 139 0.81 1.64 -7.11
CA LEU A 139 2.08 1.34 -6.47
C LEU A 139 2.22 -0.16 -6.20
N GLY A 140 1.15 -0.79 -5.74
CA GLY A 140 1.13 -2.21 -5.46
C GLY A 140 1.45 -3.03 -6.69
N VAL A 141 0.79 -2.76 -7.82
CA VAL A 141 1.05 -3.39 -9.13
C VAL A 141 2.52 -3.23 -9.51
N VAL A 142 3.05 -2.00 -9.44
CA VAL A 142 4.44 -1.70 -9.82
C VAL A 142 5.43 -2.50 -8.97
N VAL A 143 5.27 -2.50 -7.64
CA VAL A 143 6.20 -3.18 -6.72
C VAL A 143 6.11 -4.69 -6.86
N SER A 144 4.91 -5.27 -6.93
CA SER A 144 4.76 -6.71 -7.10
C SER A 144 5.22 -7.21 -8.47
N PHE A 145 5.04 -6.40 -9.53
CA PHE A 145 5.57 -6.73 -10.85
C PHE A 145 7.09 -6.69 -10.86
N ALA A 146 7.68 -5.61 -10.36
CA ALA A 146 9.12 -5.45 -10.31
C ALA A 146 9.77 -6.60 -9.52
N GLY A 147 9.22 -6.92 -8.35
CA GLY A 147 9.72 -8.02 -7.53
C GLY A 147 9.53 -9.39 -8.17
N GLY A 148 8.32 -9.67 -8.69
CA GLY A 148 8.03 -10.94 -9.35
C GLY A 148 8.90 -11.16 -10.60
N MET A 149 9.06 -10.13 -11.43
CA MET A 149 9.92 -10.19 -12.61
C MET A 149 11.38 -10.43 -12.24
N LEU A 150 11.92 -9.70 -11.25
CA LEU A 150 13.29 -9.88 -10.80
C LEU A 150 13.54 -11.32 -10.32
N VAL A 151 12.68 -11.83 -9.43
CA VAL A 151 12.78 -13.20 -8.90
C VAL A 151 12.65 -14.23 -10.01
N ALA A 152 11.75 -14.01 -10.98
CA ALA A 152 11.60 -14.89 -12.13
C ALA A 152 12.88 -14.89 -12.99
N THR A 153 13.44 -13.73 -13.33
CA THR A 153 14.69 -13.65 -14.10
C THR A 153 15.87 -14.29 -13.38
N VAL A 154 16.02 -14.06 -12.07
CA VAL A 154 17.09 -14.70 -11.29
C VAL A 154 16.88 -16.21 -11.19
N SER A 155 15.63 -16.68 -11.13
CA SER A 155 15.31 -18.11 -11.12
C SER A 155 15.58 -18.79 -12.46
N LEU A 156 15.37 -18.06 -13.57
CA LEU A 156 15.58 -18.56 -14.93
C LEU A 156 17.03 -18.51 -15.39
N TRP A 157 17.75 -17.44 -15.03
CA TRP A 157 19.07 -17.11 -15.59
C TRP A 157 20.18 -17.00 -14.54
N GLY A 158 19.82 -17.13 -13.25
CA GLY A 158 20.75 -16.92 -12.15
C GLY A 158 21.03 -15.45 -11.92
N SER A 159 21.68 -15.13 -10.80
CA SER A 159 22.13 -13.77 -10.54
C SER A 159 23.08 -13.31 -11.65
N ALA A 160 24.14 -14.08 -11.93
CA ALA A 160 25.17 -13.71 -12.89
C ALA A 160 24.63 -13.57 -14.33
N GLY A 161 23.74 -14.49 -14.76
CA GLY A 161 23.18 -14.50 -16.12
C GLY A 161 22.20 -13.36 -16.42
N VAL A 162 21.75 -12.62 -15.39
CA VAL A 162 21.00 -11.37 -15.58
C VAL A 162 21.91 -10.26 -16.13
N PHE A 163 23.18 -10.22 -15.72
CA PHE A 163 24.14 -9.18 -16.08
C PHE A 163 25.01 -9.59 -17.27
N VAL A 164 25.43 -10.86 -17.31
CA VAL A 164 26.30 -11.43 -18.34
C VAL A 164 25.56 -12.56 -19.06
N PRO A 165 24.98 -12.32 -20.26
CA PRO A 165 24.15 -13.30 -20.97
C PRO A 165 24.83 -14.65 -21.20
N GLU A 166 26.15 -14.65 -21.39
CA GLU A 166 26.99 -15.83 -21.64
C GLU A 166 26.98 -16.81 -20.45
N LEU A 167 26.71 -16.31 -19.24
CA LEU A 167 26.70 -17.11 -18.02
C LEU A 167 25.38 -17.86 -17.77
N ARG A 168 24.34 -17.58 -18.57
CA ARG A 168 23.01 -18.22 -18.44
C ARG A 168 23.07 -19.73 -18.62
N GLU A 169 23.81 -20.18 -19.63
CA GLU A 169 23.91 -21.61 -19.97
C GLU A 169 24.90 -22.36 -19.07
N MET A 170 25.74 -21.63 -18.33
CA MET A 170 26.81 -22.19 -17.49
C MET A 170 26.52 -22.10 -15.99
N GLN A 171 25.30 -21.75 -15.58
CA GLN A 171 24.92 -21.53 -14.18
C GLN A 171 25.38 -22.63 -13.22
N ALA A 172 25.14 -23.90 -13.56
CA ALA A 172 25.51 -25.03 -12.70
C ALA A 172 27.03 -25.18 -12.49
N SER A 173 27.85 -24.61 -13.38
CA SER A 173 29.31 -24.65 -13.31
C SER A 173 29.95 -23.43 -12.64
N ILE A 174 29.19 -22.33 -12.49
CA ILE A 174 29.63 -21.09 -11.84
C ILE A 174 29.06 -20.93 -10.42
N ASP A 175 28.15 -21.81 -10.01
CA ASP A 175 27.66 -21.89 -8.63
C ASP A 175 28.84 -22.03 -7.65
N GLY A 176 28.91 -21.10 -6.70
CA GLY A 176 29.99 -21.04 -5.71
C GLY A 176 31.20 -20.18 -6.12
N ARG A 177 31.26 -19.66 -7.34
CA ARG A 177 32.29 -18.70 -7.80
C ARG A 177 31.77 -17.28 -8.00
N VAL A 178 30.45 -17.12 -7.93
CA VAL A 178 29.74 -15.85 -8.05
C VAL A 178 28.77 -15.72 -6.90
N HIS A 179 28.74 -14.55 -6.27
CA HIS A 179 27.93 -14.27 -5.09
C HIS A 179 27.20 -12.93 -5.22
N VAL A 180 26.13 -12.76 -4.46
CA VAL A 180 25.39 -11.50 -4.37
C VAL A 180 26.26 -10.49 -3.62
N GLY A 181 26.61 -9.41 -4.31
CA GLY A 181 27.39 -8.32 -3.76
C GLY A 181 26.57 -7.38 -2.87
N PRO A 182 27.22 -6.40 -2.22
CA PRO A 182 26.58 -5.47 -1.29
C PRO A 182 25.39 -4.73 -1.90
N GLY A 183 25.47 -4.33 -3.17
CA GLY A 183 24.38 -3.64 -3.86
C GLY A 183 23.14 -4.51 -4.06
N GLY A 184 23.35 -5.80 -4.35
CA GLY A 184 22.27 -6.76 -4.53
C GLY A 184 21.51 -7.00 -3.22
N TRP A 185 22.23 -7.04 -2.09
CA TRP A 185 21.61 -7.13 -0.76
C TRP A 185 20.82 -5.87 -0.40
N VAL A 186 21.36 -4.68 -0.65
CA VAL A 186 20.63 -3.42 -0.41
C VAL A 186 19.37 -3.34 -1.26
N ALA A 187 19.45 -3.70 -2.55
CA ALA A 187 18.31 -3.74 -3.45
C ALA A 187 17.25 -4.76 -2.99
N LEU A 188 17.67 -5.95 -2.54
CA LEU A 188 16.78 -6.97 -2.01
C LEU A 188 16.04 -6.47 -0.76
N ILE A 189 16.74 -5.84 0.17
CA ILE A 189 16.12 -5.26 1.38
C ILE A 189 15.12 -4.16 0.98
N ALA A 190 15.50 -3.27 0.07
CA ALA A 190 14.61 -2.23 -0.44
C ALA A 190 13.33 -2.81 -1.05
N LEU A 191 13.47 -3.87 -1.86
CA LEU A 191 12.34 -4.56 -2.48
C LEU A 191 11.44 -5.23 -1.45
N ILE A 192 12.01 -5.93 -0.46
CA ILE A 192 11.23 -6.56 0.63
C ILE A 192 10.48 -5.50 1.42
N VAL A 193 11.12 -4.40 1.80
CA VAL A 193 10.49 -3.30 2.53
C VAL A 193 9.34 -2.70 1.72
N ALA A 194 9.56 -2.40 0.44
CA ALA A 194 8.52 -1.88 -0.45
C ALA A 194 7.34 -2.86 -0.58
N TYR A 195 7.63 -4.13 -0.78
CA TYR A 195 6.62 -5.18 -0.95
C TYR A 195 5.77 -5.36 0.31
N VAL A 196 6.40 -5.47 1.49
CA VAL A 196 5.69 -5.56 2.77
C VAL A 196 4.86 -4.30 3.01
N CYS A 197 5.40 -3.11 2.74
CA CYS A 197 4.65 -1.87 2.88
C CYS A 197 3.42 -1.84 1.99
N VAL A 198 3.52 -2.26 0.73
CA VAL A 198 2.40 -2.37 -0.19
C VAL A 198 1.32 -3.34 0.33
N VAL A 199 1.71 -4.51 0.84
CA VAL A 199 0.76 -5.50 1.39
C VAL A 199 0.02 -4.96 2.62
N LEU A 200 0.72 -4.21 3.48
CA LEU A 200 0.16 -3.67 4.72
C LEU A 200 -0.61 -2.36 4.52
N LEU A 201 -0.27 -1.59 3.48
CA LEU A 201 -0.85 -0.30 3.17
C LEU A 201 -2.39 -0.28 3.21
N PRO A 202 -3.14 -1.21 2.55
CA PRO A 202 -4.60 -1.14 2.53
C PRO A 202 -5.24 -1.21 3.93
N PHE A 203 -4.59 -1.86 4.91
CA PHE A 203 -5.06 -1.91 6.30
C PHE A 203 -4.80 -0.60 7.06
N GLY A 204 -3.80 0.17 6.64
CA GLY A 204 -3.48 1.49 7.18
C GLY A 204 -4.36 2.61 6.63
N LEU A 205 -5.11 2.37 5.56
CA LEU A 205 -6.02 3.35 4.96
C LEU A 205 -7.42 3.18 5.56
N ARG A 206 -7.94 4.20 6.24
CA ARG A 206 -9.30 4.18 6.81
C ARG A 206 -10.24 5.11 6.03
N LEU A 207 -11.50 4.70 5.95
CA LEU A 207 -12.63 5.54 5.56
C LEU A 207 -13.40 5.84 6.84
N ILE A 208 -13.53 7.12 7.20
CA ILE A 208 -14.46 7.56 8.23
C ILE A 208 -15.78 7.84 7.52
N PRO A 209 -16.90 7.25 7.97
CA PRO A 209 -18.22 7.61 7.44
C PRO A 209 -18.41 9.11 7.59
N GLN A 210 -18.82 9.79 6.52
CA GLN A 210 -19.16 11.20 6.59
C GLN A 210 -20.34 11.32 7.56
N GLU A 211 -20.17 12.01 8.69
CA GLU A 211 -21.28 12.35 9.57
C GLU A 211 -22.32 13.10 8.72
N PRO A 212 -23.63 12.78 8.82
CA PRO A 212 -24.64 13.57 8.13
C PRO A 212 -24.41 15.02 8.51
N ALA A 213 -24.28 15.91 7.52
CA ALA A 213 -24.17 17.34 7.79
C ALA A 213 -25.28 17.69 8.78
N ALA A 214 -24.90 18.19 9.96
CA ALA A 214 -25.88 18.62 10.95
C ALA A 214 -26.87 19.53 10.23
N PRO A 215 -28.20 19.38 10.46
CA PRO A 215 -29.18 20.26 9.85
C PRO A 215 -28.69 21.69 10.05
N GLN A 216 -28.46 22.42 8.95
CA GLN A 216 -28.11 23.82 9.04
C GLN A 216 -29.27 24.48 9.76
N MET A 217 -29.12 24.74 11.05
CA MET A 217 -30.00 25.67 11.75
C MET A 217 -29.81 26.98 11.00
N GLN A 218 -30.80 27.35 10.18
CA GLN A 218 -30.87 28.70 9.65
C GLN A 218 -30.64 29.65 10.83
N PRO A 219 -29.68 30.57 10.74
CA PRO A 219 -29.57 31.60 11.74
C PRO A 219 -30.90 32.35 11.73
N GLN A 220 -31.72 32.13 12.77
CA GLN A 220 -32.83 33.04 13.07
C GLN A 220 -32.18 34.40 13.27
N SER A 221 -32.36 35.28 12.29
CA SER A 221 -31.92 36.66 12.35
C SER A 221 -32.57 37.32 13.57
N PRO A 222 -31.79 37.84 14.53
CA PRO A 222 -32.33 38.54 15.69
C PRO A 222 -32.65 39.98 15.27
N ALA A 223 -33.73 40.17 14.52
CA ALA A 223 -34.23 41.49 14.17
C ALA A 223 -35.72 41.45 13.88
N GLU A 224 -36.51 41.20 14.91
CA GLU A 224 -37.84 41.78 15.09
C GLU A 224 -38.21 41.70 16.59
N GLN A 225 -37.35 42.28 17.43
CA GLN A 225 -37.77 42.80 18.73
C GLN A 225 -38.65 44.03 18.47
N GLN A 226 -39.95 43.81 18.23
CA GLN A 226 -40.96 44.85 18.41
C GLN A 226 -41.36 44.89 19.88
N TRP A 227 -41.29 46.09 20.46
CA TRP A 227 -41.53 46.42 21.87
C TRP A 227 -43.03 46.55 22.21
N PRO A 228 -43.40 46.63 23.51
CA PRO A 228 -44.62 46.03 24.06
C PRO A 228 -45.82 46.99 24.12
N GLU A 229 -47.01 46.51 23.77
CA GLU A 229 -48.27 47.16 24.18
C GLU A 229 -49.26 46.14 24.79
N GLN A 230 -49.50 46.35 26.09
CA GLN A 230 -50.73 46.21 26.87
C GLN A 230 -51.59 44.92 26.81
N GLN A 231 -51.58 44.24 27.97
CA GLN A 231 -52.48 43.24 28.59
C GLN A 231 -54.01 43.37 28.30
N PRO A 232 -54.85 42.31 28.51
CA PRO A 232 -55.00 41.64 29.82
C PRO A 232 -55.24 40.10 29.88
N GLN A 233 -54.55 39.49 30.85
CA GLN A 233 -54.98 38.54 31.89
C GLN A 233 -56.09 37.46 31.66
N GLN A 234 -55.69 36.20 31.96
CA GLN A 234 -56.40 35.06 32.63
C GLN A 234 -56.57 33.75 31.81
N PRO A 235 -56.70 32.55 32.44
CA PRO A 235 -55.79 31.91 33.39
C PRO A 235 -55.51 30.42 33.05
N GLN A 236 -54.60 29.81 33.84
CA GLN A 236 -54.21 28.39 33.86
C GLN A 236 -55.34 27.36 33.76
N GLN A 237 -55.13 26.32 32.93
CA GLN A 237 -55.53 24.91 33.13
C GLN A 237 -54.56 24.00 32.34
N GLN A 238 -54.14 22.79 32.71
CA GLN A 238 -54.13 22.03 33.96
C GLN A 238 -53.41 20.68 33.64
N TRP A 239 -52.22 20.44 34.24
CA TRP A 239 -51.69 19.11 34.69
C TRP A 239 -51.18 18.10 33.63
N GLY A 240 -50.07 17.35 33.77
CA GLY A 240 -49.03 17.07 34.79
C GLY A 240 -48.17 15.90 34.22
N GLY A 241 -46.95 15.53 34.64
CA GLY A 241 -45.96 15.97 35.63
C GLY A 241 -44.56 15.52 35.16
N GLN A 242 -43.51 16.31 35.44
CA GLN A 242 -42.45 16.04 36.44
C GLN A 242 -41.80 14.64 36.37
N GLN A 243 -40.54 14.57 35.91
CA GLN A 243 -39.29 14.66 36.69
C GLN A 243 -38.72 13.28 37.02
N GLY A 244 -37.44 13.06 36.68
CA GLY A 244 -36.72 11.85 37.05
C GLY A 244 -35.30 11.80 36.49
N GLN A 245 -34.44 12.70 36.95
CA GLN A 245 -32.98 12.52 36.91
C GLN A 245 -32.60 11.16 37.55
N TRP A 246 -31.66 10.43 36.95
CA TRP A 246 -30.89 9.40 37.65
C TRP A 246 -29.39 9.78 37.67
N PRO A 247 -28.68 9.58 38.81
CA PRO A 247 -27.46 10.32 39.13
C PRO A 247 -26.16 9.57 38.76
N ARG A 248 -25.06 10.34 38.72
CA ARG A 248 -23.66 9.84 38.72
C ARG A 248 -23.17 9.58 40.16
N GLN A 249 -22.12 8.74 40.24
CA GLN A 249 -21.17 8.47 41.37
C GLN A 249 -21.60 7.33 42.33
N THR A 250 -20.77 6.45 42.90
CA THR A 250 -19.30 6.20 42.98
C THR A 250 -19.08 4.89 43.78
N GLY A 251 -18.01 4.13 43.50
CA GLY A 251 -17.10 3.51 44.51
C GLY A 251 -17.50 2.33 45.42
N ALA A 252 -16.67 1.27 45.35
CA ALA A 252 -16.17 0.37 46.42
C ALA A 252 -17.09 -0.62 47.19
N GLY A 253 -16.81 -1.93 46.99
CA GLY A 253 -16.42 -2.90 48.03
C GLY A 253 -17.49 -3.52 48.96
N TRP A 254 -17.70 -4.84 48.82
CA TRP A 254 -17.56 -5.89 49.84
C TRP A 254 -17.23 -7.21 49.14
#